data_AF-A0A9P7C718-F1
#
_entry.id   AF-A0A9P7C718-F1
#
_cell.length_a   1.000
_cell.length_b   1.000
_cell.length_c   1.000
_cell.angle_alpha   90.00
_cell.angle_beta   90.00
_cell.angle_gamma   90.00
#
_symmetry.space_group_name_H-M   'P 1'
#
loop_
_entity.id
_entity.type
_entity.pdbx_description
1 polymer ?
#
loop_
_entity_poly.entity_id
_entity_poly.type
_entity_poly.pdbx_seq_one_letter_code
_entity_poly.pdbx_strand_id
1 'polypeptide(L)'
;MGISSKLITRFQLGFMHNMCIGDHGFACWLITEDASKSTPISESLGVILDQTRAYDRIHPEYLCKVLKRFGFPNKFIKCIHDLFFGNSISVNVNGSLSDSIQQLRGLRQEDSISPILFNLAIEPFLLSIHHNEIIDGYCLKARRSNSDLQLTATRLVKLLAYADDILIFINSKEESLELQERLKVYNGASSSQANYSKSVAFPLAGRNTFNNRELKELISHNGLWWFDTQSLGYIKYLRYPI
;
A
#
# COMPACT_ATOMS: atom_id res chain seq x y z
N MET A 1 -3.55 -5.91 -24.05
CA MET A 1 -3.10 -5.68 -22.65
C MET A 1 -1.77 -4.95 -22.69
N GLY A 2 -1.64 -3.82 -21.98
CA GLY A 2 -0.41 -3.02 -21.95
C GLY A 2 0.74 -3.70 -21.18
N ILE A 3 1.96 -3.17 -21.30
CA ILE A 3 3.14 -3.70 -20.61
C ILE A 3 3.00 -3.54 -19.09
N SER A 4 2.35 -2.47 -18.63
CA SER A 4 2.09 -2.19 -17.21
C SER A 4 1.32 -3.31 -16.51
N SER A 5 0.31 -3.91 -17.16
CA SER A 5 -0.49 -4.99 -16.58
C SER A 5 0.27 -6.31 -16.43
N LYS A 6 1.47 -6.42 -16.98
CA LYS A 6 2.37 -7.58 -16.78
C LYS A 6 3.39 -7.36 -15.66
N LEU A 7 3.72 -6.10 -15.37
CA LEU A 7 4.77 -5.73 -14.43
C LEU A 7 4.23 -5.31 -13.07
N ILE A 8 3.03 -4.73 -13.04
CA ILE A 8 2.37 -4.29 -11.81
C ILE A 8 1.45 -5.42 -11.33
N THR A 9 1.58 -5.77 -10.06
CA THR A 9 0.75 -6.78 -9.41
C THR A 9 -0.73 -6.42 -9.50
N ARG A 10 -1.57 -7.46 -9.59
CA ARG A 10 -3.04 -7.34 -9.55
C ARG A 10 -3.59 -6.74 -8.24
N PHE A 11 -2.74 -6.51 -7.25
CA PHE A 11 -3.09 -5.92 -5.95
C PHE A 11 -2.85 -4.42 -5.93
N GLN A 12 -2.30 -3.82 -6.98
CA GLN A 12 -2.24 -2.37 -7.17
C GLN A 12 -3.26 -1.99 -8.23
N LEU A 13 -4.36 -1.35 -7.80
CA LEU A 13 -5.45 -0.96 -8.69
C LEU A 13 -5.46 0.53 -9.05
N GLY A 14 -4.72 1.35 -8.30
CA GLY A 14 -4.66 2.79 -8.54
C GLY A 14 -4.13 3.08 -9.94
N PHE A 15 -4.84 3.89 -10.71
CA PHE A 15 -4.42 4.32 -12.05
C PHE A 15 -4.14 3.17 -13.05
N MET A 16 -4.70 1.98 -12.81
CA MET A 16 -4.61 0.84 -13.72
C MET A 16 -5.85 0.78 -14.62
N HIS A 17 -5.65 0.41 -15.88
CA HIS A 17 -6.74 0.36 -16.86
C HIS A 17 -7.79 -0.68 -16.46
N ASN A 18 -9.07 -0.31 -16.49
CA ASN A 18 -10.22 -1.15 -16.13
C ASN A 18 -10.28 -1.60 -14.66
N MET A 19 -9.59 -0.92 -13.74
CA MET A 19 -9.67 -1.21 -12.30
C MET A 19 -10.41 -0.09 -11.57
N CYS A 20 -11.24 -0.44 -10.59
CA CYS A 20 -12.03 0.52 -9.83
C CYS A 20 -11.63 0.53 -8.35
N ILE A 21 -11.67 1.71 -7.73
CA ILE A 21 -11.48 1.88 -6.28
C ILE A 21 -12.47 1.04 -5.45
N GLY A 22 -13.68 0.83 -5.98
CA GLY A 22 -14.73 0.04 -5.35
C GLY A 22 -14.38 -1.45 -5.22
N ASP A 23 -13.51 -1.98 -6.08
CA ASP A 23 -13.12 -3.40 -6.05
C ASP A 23 -12.38 -3.72 -4.75
N HIS A 24 -11.46 -2.84 -4.35
CA HIS A 24 -10.72 -2.98 -3.09
C HIS A 24 -11.54 -2.62 -1.86
N GLY A 25 -12.44 -1.63 -1.96
CA GLY A 25 -13.42 -1.36 -0.90
C GLY A 25 -14.29 -2.58 -0.61
N PHE A 26 -14.81 -3.22 -1.66
CA PHE A 26 -15.62 -4.44 -1.54
C PHE A 26 -14.80 -5.65 -1.05
N ALA A 27 -13.58 -5.83 -1.53
CA ALA A 27 -12.69 -6.88 -1.05
C ALA A 27 -12.37 -6.74 0.44
N CYS A 28 -12.09 -5.52 0.90
CA CYS A 28 -11.87 -5.22 2.32
C CYS A 28 -13.12 -5.58 3.14
N TRP A 29 -14.31 -5.14 2.69
CA TRP A 29 -15.57 -5.44 3.36
C TRP A 29 -15.84 -6.96 3.47
N LEU A 30 -15.61 -7.72 2.40
CA LEU A 30 -15.74 -9.18 2.42
C LEU A 30 -14.80 -9.85 3.42
N ILE A 31 -13.55 -9.37 3.50
CA ILE A 31 -12.54 -9.88 4.43
C ILE A 31 -12.96 -9.62 5.88
N THR A 32 -13.41 -8.40 6.20
CA THR A 32 -13.87 -8.07 7.55
C THR A 32 -15.13 -8.85 7.93
N GLU A 33 -16.05 -9.04 6.99
CA GLU A 33 -17.26 -9.82 7.22
C GLU A 33 -16.94 -11.31 7.47
N ASP A 34 -16.01 -11.89 6.70
CA ASP A 34 -15.56 -13.26 6.93
C ASP A 34 -14.81 -13.41 8.27
N ALA A 35 -13.96 -12.45 8.61
CA ALA A 35 -13.21 -12.45 9.87
C ALA A 35 -14.14 -12.38 11.09
N SER A 36 -15.19 -11.55 11.02
CA SER A 36 -16.14 -11.36 12.13
C SER A 36 -16.98 -12.60 12.40
N LYS A 37 -17.29 -13.36 11.35
CA LYS A 37 -18.11 -14.58 11.46
C LYS A 37 -17.28 -15.85 11.59
N SER A 38 -15.95 -15.77 11.65
CA SER A 38 -15.10 -16.96 11.73
C SER A 38 -15.22 -17.62 13.10
N THR A 39 -15.09 -18.93 13.16
CA THR A 39 -15.06 -19.70 14.41
C THR A 39 -13.78 -20.55 14.47
N PRO A 40 -12.85 -20.29 15.40
CA PRO A 40 -12.84 -19.17 16.35
C PRO A 40 -12.77 -17.80 15.65
N ILE A 41 -13.11 -16.74 16.38
CA ILE A 41 -13.06 -15.37 15.85
C ILE A 41 -11.62 -15.03 15.46
N SER A 42 -11.45 -14.40 14.30
CA SER A 42 -10.14 -14.02 13.78
C SER A 42 -9.50 -12.93 14.64
N GLU A 43 -8.24 -13.14 14.98
CA GLU A 43 -7.37 -12.13 15.61
C GLU A 43 -6.43 -11.49 14.57
N SER A 44 -6.84 -11.46 13.30
CA SER A 44 -6.09 -10.79 12.24
C SER A 44 -6.30 -9.27 12.29
N LEU A 45 -5.27 -8.53 11.90
CA LEU A 45 -5.29 -7.07 11.82
C LEU A 45 -5.23 -6.59 10.37
N GLY A 46 -5.93 -5.49 10.11
CA GLY A 46 -5.68 -4.64 8.95
C GLY A 46 -4.78 -3.47 9.35
N VAL A 47 -3.75 -3.20 8.57
CA VAL A 47 -2.83 -2.07 8.73
C VAL A 47 -2.92 -1.20 7.48
N ILE A 48 -3.51 -0.01 7.63
CA ILE A 48 -3.54 1.02 6.60
C ILE A 48 -2.27 1.86 6.74
N LEU A 49 -1.47 1.87 5.68
CA LEU A 49 -0.26 2.69 5.59
C LEU A 49 -0.57 3.98 4.82
N ASP A 50 -0.27 5.11 5.45
CA ASP A 50 -0.23 6.43 4.81
C ASP A 50 1.23 6.75 4.44
N GLN A 51 1.47 7.18 3.19
CA GLN A 51 2.80 7.62 2.77
C GLN A 51 2.91 9.14 2.77
N THR A 52 3.94 9.67 3.42
CA THR A 52 4.17 11.11 3.46
C THR A 52 4.58 11.60 2.08
N ARG A 53 3.75 12.41 1.41
CA ARG A 53 4.08 13.07 0.12
C ARG A 53 4.66 12.08 -0.90
N ALA A 54 3.94 10.98 -1.14
CA ALA A 54 4.47 9.80 -1.83
C ALA A 54 5.15 10.11 -3.18
N TYR A 55 4.55 10.98 -4.00
CA TYR A 55 5.12 11.42 -5.28
C TYR A 55 6.40 12.24 -5.12
N ASP A 56 6.46 13.16 -4.15
CA ASP A 56 7.57 14.10 -3.96
C ASP A 56 8.85 13.41 -3.45
N ARG A 57 8.74 12.20 -2.92
CA ARG A 57 9.86 11.49 -2.28
C ARG A 57 10.61 10.55 -3.20
N ILE A 58 10.09 10.25 -4.38
CA ILE A 58 10.72 9.29 -5.30
C ILE A 58 12.12 9.77 -5.68
N HIS A 59 13.12 8.97 -5.32
CA HIS A 59 14.51 9.25 -5.68
C HIS A 59 14.78 8.89 -7.15
N PRO A 60 15.44 9.76 -7.95
CA PRO A 60 15.71 9.52 -9.37
C PRO A 60 16.44 8.21 -9.64
N GLU A 61 17.53 7.96 -8.91
CA GLU A 61 18.32 6.74 -9.07
C GLU A 61 17.55 5.47 -8.72
N TYR A 62 16.67 5.55 -7.72
CA TYR A 62 15.83 4.42 -7.31
C TYR A 62 14.89 4.07 -8.47
N LEU A 63 14.16 5.05 -9.00
CA LEU A 63 13.26 4.84 -10.13
C LEU A 63 14.00 4.27 -11.34
N CYS A 64 15.18 4.80 -11.68
CA CYS A 64 16.01 4.27 -12.77
C CYS A 64 16.41 2.80 -12.54
N LYS A 65 16.82 2.43 -11.32
CA LYS A 65 17.16 1.05 -10.96
C LYS A 65 15.96 0.12 -11.06
N VAL A 66 14.78 0.55 -10.62
CA VAL A 66 13.53 -0.21 -10.72
C VAL A 66 13.12 -0.43 -12.18
N LEU A 67 13.10 0.62 -12.99
CA LEU A 67 12.80 0.52 -14.43
C LEU A 67 13.80 -0.40 -15.14
N LYS A 68 15.09 -0.31 -14.81
CA LYS A 68 16.11 -1.21 -15.36
C LYS A 68 15.86 -2.66 -14.97
N ARG A 69 15.46 -2.92 -13.72
CA ARG A 69 15.14 -4.26 -13.22
C ARG A 69 13.91 -4.85 -13.91
N PHE A 70 12.93 -4.03 -14.26
CA PHE A 70 11.77 -4.43 -15.04
C PHE A 70 12.04 -4.58 -16.55
N GLY A 71 13.28 -4.38 -17.00
CA GLY A 71 13.69 -4.64 -18.38
C GLY A 71 13.41 -3.50 -19.36
N PHE A 72 13.16 -2.29 -18.87
CA PHE A 72 12.99 -1.13 -19.75
C PHE A 72 14.34 -0.79 -20.46
N PRO A 73 14.32 -0.41 -21.75
CA PRO A 73 15.53 -0.05 -22.47
C PRO A 73 16.23 1.17 -21.86
N ASN A 74 17.57 1.17 -21.81
CA ASN A 74 18.34 2.30 -21.25
C ASN A 74 17.98 3.66 -21.89
N LYS A 75 17.67 3.68 -23.19
CA LYS A 75 17.23 4.91 -23.89
C LYS A 75 15.93 5.46 -23.30
N PHE A 76 14.96 4.59 -23.01
CA PHE A 76 13.69 4.97 -22.38
C PHE A 76 13.91 5.46 -20.96
N ILE A 77 14.72 4.76 -20.16
CA ILE A 77 15.05 5.16 -18.79
C ILE A 77 15.70 6.55 -18.79
N LYS A 78 16.63 6.81 -19.71
CA LYS A 78 17.26 8.11 -19.86
C LYS A 78 16.23 9.21 -20.21
N CYS A 79 15.31 8.94 -21.14
CA CYS A 79 14.25 9.90 -21.46
C CYS A 79 13.38 10.23 -20.24
N ILE A 80 12.97 9.22 -19.46
CA ILE A 80 12.19 9.45 -18.23
C ILE A 80 13.00 10.23 -17.21
N HIS A 81 14.28 9.89 -17.04
CA HIS A 81 15.16 10.61 -16.13
C HIS A 81 15.27 12.09 -16.51
N ASP A 82 15.59 12.38 -17.77
CA ASP A 82 15.80 13.75 -18.27
C ASP A 82 14.49 14.56 -18.31
N LEU A 83 13.33 13.89 -18.43
CA LEU A 83 12.02 14.54 -18.41
C LEU A 83 11.64 15.01 -17.00
N PHE A 84 11.88 14.19 -15.98
CA PHE A 84 11.41 14.45 -14.61
C PHE A 84 12.46 15.08 -13.70
N PHE A 85 13.76 14.85 -13.95
CA PHE A 85 14.83 15.23 -13.05
C PHE A 85 15.88 16.12 -13.73
N GLY A 86 16.70 16.82 -12.93
CA GLY A 86 17.66 17.81 -13.43
C GLY A 86 17.03 19.14 -13.87
N ASN A 87 15.72 19.29 -13.64
CA ASN A 87 14.99 20.52 -13.89
C ASN A 87 15.12 21.48 -12.71
N SER A 88 14.96 22.78 -12.97
CA SER A 88 14.79 23.78 -11.93
C SER A 88 13.36 24.33 -11.93
N ILE A 89 12.86 24.66 -10.75
CA ILE A 89 11.50 25.13 -10.49
C ILE A 89 11.60 26.53 -9.89
N SER A 90 10.78 27.47 -10.38
CA SER A 90 10.54 28.75 -9.73
C SER A 90 9.07 28.83 -9.32
N VAL A 91 8.79 29.41 -8.15
CA VAL A 91 7.44 29.59 -7.63
C VAL A 91 6.95 30.98 -8.02
N ASN A 92 5.80 31.06 -8.67
CA ASN A 92 5.15 32.34 -8.95
C ASN A 92 4.28 32.74 -7.75
N VAL A 93 4.63 33.85 -7.10
CA VAL A 93 3.87 34.44 -5.99
C VAL A 93 3.37 35.81 -6.45
N ASN A 94 2.06 35.93 -6.67
CA ASN A 94 1.40 37.18 -7.08
C ASN A 94 2.00 37.85 -8.33
N GLY A 95 2.44 37.05 -9.32
CA GLY A 95 3.04 37.55 -10.55
C GLY A 95 4.57 37.70 -10.51
N SER A 96 5.18 37.54 -9.33
CA SER A 96 6.64 37.57 -9.15
C SER A 96 7.19 36.15 -9.06
N LEU A 97 8.17 35.82 -9.90
CA LEU A 97 8.88 34.54 -9.82
C LEU A 97 9.92 34.57 -8.71
N SER A 98 9.99 33.51 -7.92
CA SER A 98 11.08 33.26 -6.98
C SER A 98 12.37 32.92 -7.71
N ASP A 99 13.47 32.93 -6.96
CA ASP A 99 14.71 32.29 -7.39
C ASP A 99 14.46 30.83 -7.78
N SER A 100 15.27 30.37 -8.74
CA SER A 100 15.20 29.03 -9.30
C SER A 100 15.77 28.01 -8.32
N ILE A 101 14.97 26.99 -7.99
CA ILE A 101 15.32 25.91 -7.07
C ILE A 101 15.48 24.62 -7.87
N GLN A 102 16.58 23.90 -7.69
CA GLN A 102 16.76 22.62 -8.36
C GLN A 102 15.84 21.54 -7.78
N GLN A 103 15.15 20.82 -8.66
CA GLN A 103 14.35 19.66 -8.29
C GLN A 103 15.25 18.42 -8.16
N LEU A 104 15.56 18.05 -6.92
CA LEU A 104 16.43 16.89 -6.64
C LEU A 104 15.70 15.54 -6.65
N ARG A 105 14.40 15.54 -6.36
CA ARG A 105 13.59 14.32 -6.25
C ARG A 105 12.12 14.60 -6.54
N GLY A 106 11.36 13.53 -6.65
CA GLY A 106 9.92 13.55 -6.76
C GLY A 106 9.42 13.59 -8.21
N LEU A 107 8.23 13.03 -8.40
CA LEU A 107 7.49 13.09 -9.65
C LEU A 107 6.54 14.28 -9.64
N ARG A 108 6.28 14.87 -10.81
CA ARG A 108 5.34 15.98 -10.94
C ARG A 108 3.91 15.47 -10.78
N GLN A 109 3.26 15.84 -9.68
CA GLN A 109 1.80 15.70 -9.57
C GLN A 109 1.19 16.51 -10.73
N GLU A 110 0.17 15.97 -11.41
CA GLU A 110 -0.46 16.51 -12.65
C GLU A 110 0.16 16.05 -14.00
N ASP A 111 1.32 15.40 -14.01
CA ASP A 111 1.78 14.74 -15.24
C ASP A 111 1.06 13.40 -15.44
N SER A 112 0.52 13.18 -16.64
CA SER A 112 -0.16 11.93 -17.02
C SER A 112 0.69 10.67 -16.85
N ILE A 113 2.03 10.78 -16.89
CA ILE A 113 2.96 9.66 -16.75
C ILE A 113 3.34 9.42 -15.27
N SER A 114 3.21 10.41 -14.40
CA SER A 114 3.60 10.29 -12.99
C SER A 114 2.90 9.15 -12.25
N PRO A 115 1.58 8.93 -12.39
CA PRO A 115 0.90 7.84 -11.67
C PRO A 115 1.44 6.45 -12.02
N ILE A 116 1.74 6.20 -13.31
CA ILE A 116 2.28 4.90 -13.71
C ILE A 116 3.72 4.71 -13.25
N LEU A 117 4.54 5.77 -13.27
CA LEU A 117 5.89 5.73 -12.72
C LEU A 117 5.89 5.52 -11.21
N PHE A 118 4.94 6.13 -10.50
CA PHE A 118 4.74 5.88 -9.07
C PHE A 118 4.39 4.41 -8.79
N ASN A 119 3.44 3.85 -9.55
CA ASN A 119 3.09 2.44 -9.42
C ASN A 119 4.29 1.51 -9.70
N LEU A 120 5.11 1.82 -10.69
CA LEU A 120 6.35 1.06 -10.94
C LEU A 120 7.33 1.22 -9.77
N ALA A 121 7.46 2.41 -9.19
CA ALA A 121 8.35 2.66 -8.06
C ALA A 121 7.92 1.95 -6.77
N ILE A 122 6.61 1.81 -6.51
CA ILE A 122 6.11 1.14 -5.30
C ILE A 122 6.05 -0.39 -5.45
N GLU A 123 5.98 -0.89 -6.67
CA GLU A 123 5.83 -2.32 -6.98
C GLU A 123 6.85 -3.23 -6.28
N PRO A 124 8.16 -2.91 -6.19
CA PRO A 124 9.12 -3.74 -5.45
C PRO A 124 8.75 -3.93 -3.97
N PHE A 125 8.15 -2.93 -3.32
CA PHE A 125 7.69 -3.04 -1.95
C PHE A 125 6.49 -3.97 -1.85
N LEU A 126 5.50 -3.80 -2.74
CA LEU A 126 4.31 -4.67 -2.79
C LEU A 126 4.69 -6.13 -3.04
N LEU A 127 5.60 -6.38 -3.99
CA LEU A 127 6.15 -7.72 -4.26
C LEU A 127 6.91 -8.29 -3.05
N SER A 128 7.65 -7.46 -2.32
CA SER A 128 8.41 -7.89 -1.14
C SER A 128 7.53 -8.39 0.01
N ILE A 129 6.30 -7.88 0.11
CA ILE A 129 5.28 -8.36 1.05
C ILE A 129 4.56 -9.56 0.45
N HIS A 130 4.15 -9.49 -0.82
CA HIS A 130 3.35 -10.53 -1.45
C HIS A 130 4.08 -11.89 -1.48
N HIS A 131 5.37 -11.88 -1.82
CA HIS A 131 6.21 -13.07 -1.89
C HIS A 131 6.91 -13.41 -0.56
N ASN A 132 6.62 -12.68 0.51
CA ASN A 132 7.20 -12.96 1.82
C ASN A 132 6.62 -14.27 2.38
N GLU A 133 7.46 -15.16 2.91
CA GLU A 133 7.03 -16.44 3.49
C GLU A 133 6.57 -16.30 4.96
N ILE A 134 6.97 -15.23 5.64
CA ILE A 134 6.60 -14.96 7.04
C ILE A 134 5.25 -14.24 7.08
N ILE A 135 5.01 -13.27 6.19
CA ILE A 135 3.73 -12.55 6.10
C ILE A 135 2.72 -13.43 5.38
N ASP A 136 1.84 -14.09 6.13
CA ASP A 136 0.77 -14.91 5.58
C ASP A 136 -0.43 -14.06 5.14
N GLY A 137 -0.75 -13.01 5.88
CA GLY A 137 -1.93 -12.19 5.64
C GLY A 137 -3.25 -12.93 5.88
N TYR A 138 -4.36 -12.42 5.35
CA TYR A 138 -5.68 -12.98 5.64
C TYR A 138 -6.06 -14.10 4.67
N CYS A 139 -6.49 -15.24 5.21
CA CYS A 139 -7.01 -16.35 4.43
C CYS A 139 -8.54 -16.32 4.41
N LEU A 140 -9.10 -15.90 3.27
CA LEU A 140 -10.55 -15.89 3.07
C LEU A 140 -11.05 -17.33 2.96
N LYS A 141 -11.89 -17.73 3.92
CA LYS A 141 -12.45 -19.09 3.96
C LYS A 141 -13.71 -19.14 3.10
N ALA A 142 -13.75 -20.05 2.14
CA ALA A 142 -14.99 -20.36 1.44
C ALA A 142 -15.97 -21.02 2.42
N ARG A 143 -17.05 -20.31 2.75
CA ARG A 143 -18.12 -20.88 3.57
C ARG A 143 -19.01 -21.75 2.69
N ARG A 144 -19.18 -23.01 3.09
CA ARG A 144 -20.16 -23.90 2.46
C ARG A 144 -21.56 -23.34 2.77
N SER A 145 -22.19 -22.69 1.80
CA SER A 145 -23.64 -22.55 1.80
C SER A 145 -24.22 -23.86 1.27
N ASN A 146 -25.21 -24.42 1.95
CA ASN A 146 -25.91 -25.62 1.51
C ASN A 146 -26.34 -25.48 0.02
N SER A 147 -26.16 -26.57 -0.74
CA SER A 147 -26.41 -26.78 -2.19
C SER A 147 -25.30 -26.39 -3.19
N ASP A 148 -24.70 -27.45 -3.78
CA ASP A 148 -24.09 -27.61 -5.11
C ASP A 148 -23.07 -26.62 -5.70
N LEU A 149 -22.74 -25.50 -5.06
CA LEU A 149 -21.56 -24.71 -5.42
C LEU A 149 -20.41 -24.94 -4.44
N GLN A 150 -19.50 -25.84 -4.82
CA GLN A 150 -18.17 -25.90 -4.25
C GLN A 150 -17.38 -24.63 -4.63
N LEU A 151 -17.43 -23.58 -3.81
CA LEU A 151 -16.32 -22.61 -3.79
C LEU A 151 -15.14 -23.31 -3.10
N THR A 152 -14.27 -23.94 -3.88
CA THR A 152 -13.16 -24.78 -3.39
C THR A 152 -11.86 -24.03 -3.11
N ALA A 153 -11.81 -22.71 -3.34
CA ALA A 153 -10.57 -21.96 -3.21
C ALA A 153 -10.57 -21.05 -1.98
N THR A 154 -9.79 -21.42 -0.96
CA THR A 154 -9.29 -20.46 0.03
C THR A 154 -8.43 -19.43 -0.69
N ARG A 155 -8.71 -18.14 -0.49
CA ARG A 155 -7.94 -17.07 -1.13
C ARG A 155 -7.09 -16.36 -0.10
N LEU A 156 -5.78 -16.50 -0.24
CA LEU A 156 -4.82 -15.75 0.56
C LEU A 156 -4.72 -14.32 0.04
N VAL A 157 -4.92 -13.35 0.93
CA VAL A 157 -4.83 -11.92 0.64
C VAL A 157 -3.89 -11.28 1.65
N LYS A 158 -2.72 -10.82 1.17
CA LYS A 158 -1.71 -10.17 2.01
C LYS A 158 -1.84 -8.66 2.04
N LEU A 159 -2.23 -8.06 0.92
CA LEU A 159 -2.37 -6.61 0.79
C LEU A 159 -3.37 -6.23 -0.30
N LEU A 160 -3.88 -5.01 -0.19
CA LEU A 160 -4.66 -4.28 -1.18
C LEU A 160 -4.04 -2.87 -1.31
N ALA A 161 -3.60 -2.49 -2.51
CA ALA A 161 -2.99 -1.19 -2.77
C ALA A 161 -3.79 -0.40 -3.80
N TYR A 162 -3.94 0.90 -3.55
CA TYR A 162 -4.51 1.84 -4.49
C TYR A 162 -3.65 3.11 -4.49
N ALA A 163 -2.74 3.19 -5.46
CA ALA A 163 -1.65 4.16 -5.47
C ALA A 163 -0.87 4.12 -4.13
N ASP A 164 -0.87 5.21 -3.37
CA ASP A 164 -0.20 5.37 -2.09
C ASP A 164 -1.00 4.83 -0.88
N ASP A 165 -2.30 4.58 -1.03
CA ASP A 165 -3.14 3.96 0.00
C ASP A 165 -2.93 2.43 0.00
N ILE A 166 -2.18 1.92 0.98
CA ILE A 166 -1.90 0.47 1.10
C ILE A 166 -2.55 -0.08 2.36
N LEU A 167 -3.37 -1.11 2.21
CA LEU A 167 -3.89 -1.93 3.31
C LEU A 167 -3.16 -3.27 3.31
N ILE A 168 -2.58 -3.64 4.45
CA ILE A 168 -1.83 -4.89 4.65
C ILE A 168 -2.52 -5.70 5.75
N PHE A 169 -2.61 -7.00 5.56
CA PHE A 169 -3.16 -7.92 6.56
C PHE A 169 -2.02 -8.64 7.27
N ILE A 170 -2.10 -8.73 8.60
CA ILE A 170 -1.13 -9.45 9.45
C ILE A 170 -1.88 -10.24 10.52
N ASN A 171 -1.35 -11.38 10.96
CA ASN A 171 -2.00 -12.21 11.98
C ASN A 171 -1.18 -12.37 13.27
N SER A 172 0.12 -12.06 13.23
CA SER A 172 1.00 -12.29 14.36
C SER A 172 2.01 -11.17 14.60
N LYS A 173 2.71 -11.27 15.73
CA LYS A 173 3.82 -10.39 16.10
C LYS A 173 4.97 -10.50 15.11
N GLU A 174 5.30 -11.72 14.70
CA GLU A 174 6.35 -12.04 13.73
C GLU A 174 6.05 -11.37 12.39
N GLU A 175 4.81 -11.46 11.91
CA GLU A 175 4.36 -10.77 10.70
C GLU A 175 4.48 -9.25 10.83
N SER A 176 4.13 -8.68 11.98
CA SER A 176 4.27 -7.25 12.24
C SER A 176 5.73 -6.81 12.19
N LEU A 177 6.65 -7.57 12.79
CA LEU A 177 8.08 -7.26 12.80
C LEU A 177 8.67 -7.36 11.39
N GLU A 178 8.29 -8.41 10.65
CA GLU A 178 8.71 -8.57 9.27
C GLU A 178 8.22 -7.42 8.39
N LEU A 179 6.98 -6.98 8.55
CA LEU A 179 6.45 -5.81 7.84
C LEU A 179 7.29 -4.56 8.11
N GLN A 180 7.71 -4.35 9.36
CA GLN A 180 8.58 -3.21 9.69
C GLN A 180 9.94 -3.30 9.03
N GLU A 181 10.56 -4.49 8.98
CA GLU A 181 11.83 -4.67 8.29
C GLU A 181 11.70 -4.39 6.78
N ARG A 182 10.62 -4.85 6.15
CA ARG A 182 10.33 -4.53 4.74
C ARG A 182 10.13 -3.04 4.51
N LEU A 183 9.42 -2.36 5.41
CA LEU A 183 9.26 -0.91 5.37
C LEU A 183 10.60 -0.17 5.54
N LYS A 184 11.46 -0.60 6.46
CA LYS A 184 12.79 -0.01 6.65
C LYS A 184 13.65 -0.14 5.39
N VAL A 185 13.69 -1.33 4.79
CA VAL A 185 14.43 -1.58 3.54
C VAL A 185 13.88 -0.71 2.41
N TYR A 186 12.56 -0.65 2.26
CA TYR A 186 11.93 0.19 1.24
C TYR A 186 12.20 1.68 1.43
N ASN A 187 12.07 2.19 2.65
CA ASN A 187 12.35 3.59 2.98
C ASN A 187 13.82 3.95 2.70
N GLY A 188 14.76 3.07 3.08
CA GLY A 188 16.18 3.25 2.82
C GLY A 188 16.53 3.24 1.33
N ALA A 189 15.84 2.43 0.52
CA ALA A 189 16.10 2.32 -0.91
C ALA A 189 15.44 3.41 -1.75
N SER A 190 14.19 3.78 -1.43
CA SER A 190 13.35 4.67 -2.24
C SER A 190 13.34 6.13 -1.78
N SER A 191 13.85 6.40 -0.56
CA SER A 191 13.62 7.65 0.18
C SER A 191 12.16 7.93 0.56
N SER A 192 11.27 6.93 0.41
CA SER A 192 9.90 6.98 0.91
C SER A 192 9.89 7.05 2.44
N GLN A 193 8.77 7.52 2.98
CA GLN A 193 8.56 7.64 4.41
C GLN A 193 7.09 7.35 4.73
N ALA A 194 6.87 6.25 5.45
CA ALA A 194 5.59 5.97 6.07
C ALA A 194 5.25 7.05 7.12
N ASN A 195 4.00 7.49 7.12
CA ASN A 195 3.48 8.45 8.05
C ASN A 195 2.79 7.75 9.22
N TYR A 196 3.57 7.30 10.20
CA TYR A 196 3.05 6.48 11.30
C TYR A 196 1.89 7.12 12.06
N SER A 197 1.87 8.46 12.19
CA SER A 197 0.79 9.17 12.88
C SER A 197 -0.54 9.20 12.10
N LYS A 198 -0.51 8.90 10.80
CA LYS A 198 -1.73 8.74 9.96
C LYS A 198 -1.99 7.30 9.55
N SER A 199 -1.01 6.43 9.68
CA SER A 199 -1.17 4.99 9.49
C SER A 199 -1.93 4.39 10.66
N VAL A 200 -2.83 3.46 10.36
CA VAL A 200 -3.83 2.95 11.32
C VAL A 200 -3.82 1.43 11.31
N ALA A 201 -3.90 0.82 12.49
CA ALA A 201 -4.15 -0.59 12.66
C ALA A 201 -5.52 -0.84 13.30
N PHE A 202 -6.24 -1.85 12.82
CA PHE A 202 -7.57 -2.21 13.31
C PHE A 202 -7.82 -3.73 13.25
N PRO A 203 -8.61 -4.31 14.17
CA PRO A 203 -9.00 -5.70 14.10
C PRO A 203 -9.96 -5.99 12.94
N LEU A 204 -9.67 -7.02 12.13
CA LEU A 204 -10.53 -7.39 10.98
C LEU A 204 -11.89 -7.93 11.41
N ALA A 205 -11.92 -8.74 12.48
CA ALA A 205 -13.16 -9.32 13.00
C ALA A 205 -14.05 -8.32 13.74
N GLY A 206 -13.58 -7.09 13.92
CA GLY A 206 -14.30 -6.04 14.62
C GLY A 206 -13.84 -5.79 16.05
N ARG A 207 -14.50 -4.81 16.68
CA ARG A 207 -13.88 -3.91 17.66
C ARG A 207 -13.76 -4.47 19.09
N ASN A 208 -14.44 -5.58 19.41
CA ASN A 208 -14.49 -6.19 20.76
C ASN A 208 -13.95 -7.63 20.81
N THR A 209 -13.42 -8.13 19.70
CA THR A 209 -13.07 -9.55 19.57
C THR A 209 -11.56 -9.81 19.60
N PHE A 210 -10.76 -8.75 19.58
CA PHE A 210 -9.30 -8.85 19.54
C PHE A 210 -8.71 -8.97 20.94
N ASN A 211 -8.13 -10.12 21.26
CA ASN A 211 -7.59 -10.39 22.60
C ASN A 211 -6.05 -10.44 22.64
N ASN A 212 -5.37 -10.42 21.50
CA ASN A 212 -3.91 -10.47 21.42
C ASN A 212 -3.24 -9.16 21.89
N ARG A 213 -3.03 -9.06 23.21
CA ARG A 213 -2.45 -7.87 23.87
C ARG A 213 -1.04 -7.55 23.37
N GLU A 214 -0.20 -8.57 23.20
CA GLU A 214 1.18 -8.39 22.76
C GLU A 214 1.25 -7.73 21.37
N LEU A 215 0.40 -8.17 20.45
CA LEU A 215 0.34 -7.58 19.11
C LEU A 215 -0.19 -6.14 19.16
N LYS A 216 -1.21 -5.85 19.98
CA LYS A 216 -1.72 -4.47 20.19
C LYS A 216 -0.64 -3.54 20.75
N GLU A 217 0.10 -4.00 21.76
CA GLU A 217 1.19 -3.24 22.38
C GLU A 217 2.32 -2.98 21.39
N LEU A 218 2.72 -4.00 20.61
CA LEU A 218 3.74 -3.85 19.57
C LEU A 218 3.33 -2.79 18.53
N ILE A 219 2.10 -2.84 18.03
CA ILE A 219 1.59 -1.87 17.05
C ILE A 219 1.63 -0.44 17.62
N SER A 220 1.23 -0.28 18.88
CA SER A 220 1.25 1.03 19.56
C SER A 220 2.69 1.53 19.76
N HIS A 221 3.61 0.66 20.14
CA HIS A 221 5.04 0.97 20.25
C HIS A 221 5.66 1.38 18.90
N ASN A 222 5.14 0.83 17.82
CA ASN A 222 5.57 1.15 16.45
C ASN A 222 5.05 2.50 15.96
N GLY A 223 4.30 3.24 16.78
CA GLY A 223 3.78 4.57 16.49
C GLY A 223 2.58 4.58 15.53
N LEU A 224 2.03 3.40 15.21
CA LEU A 224 0.79 3.26 14.45
C LEU A 224 -0.39 3.64 15.34
N TRP A 225 -1.36 4.35 14.78
CA TRP A 225 -2.59 4.62 15.52
C TRP A 225 -3.41 3.34 15.64
N TRP A 226 -3.73 2.95 16.87
CA TRP A 226 -4.61 1.82 17.15
C TRP A 226 -6.07 2.28 17.16
N PHE A 227 -6.92 1.65 16.38
CA PHE A 227 -8.34 1.94 16.33
C PHE A 227 -9.19 0.79 16.90
N ASP A 228 -9.98 1.10 17.93
CA ASP A 228 -10.90 0.17 18.58
C ASP A 228 -12.20 0.86 19.04
N THR A 229 -13.00 0.18 19.89
CA THR A 229 -14.26 0.69 20.44
C THR A 229 -14.14 1.95 21.29
N GLN A 230 -12.94 2.30 21.77
CA GLN A 230 -12.72 3.53 22.53
C GLN A 230 -12.38 4.71 21.63
N SER A 231 -12.10 4.45 20.35
CA SER A 231 -11.75 5.48 19.36
C SER A 231 -13.02 6.17 18.85
N LEU A 232 -13.03 7.50 18.85
CA LEU A 232 -14.15 8.28 18.32
C LEU A 232 -14.13 8.26 16.78
N GLY A 233 -15.27 7.92 16.17
CA GLY A 233 -15.46 7.97 14.72
C GLY A 233 -15.48 6.60 14.04
N TYR A 234 -15.06 6.56 12.78
CA TYR A 234 -14.97 5.34 11.97
C TYR A 234 -13.75 5.44 11.05
N ILE A 235 -13.14 4.29 10.75
CA ILE A 235 -12.05 4.22 9.78
C ILE A 235 -12.65 4.25 8.38
N LYS A 236 -11.95 4.90 7.46
CA LYS A 236 -12.19 4.77 6.03
C LYS A 236 -10.97 4.17 5.35
N TYR A 237 -11.20 3.20 4.48
CA TYR A 237 -10.23 2.81 3.47
C TYR A 237 -10.81 3.15 2.11
N LEU A 238 -10.08 3.94 1.31
CA LEU A 238 -10.52 4.38 -0.01
C LEU A 238 -11.89 5.07 -0.01
N ARG A 239 -12.18 5.82 1.06
CA ARG A 239 -13.46 6.50 1.36
C ARG A 239 -14.63 5.56 1.72
N TYR A 240 -14.43 4.25 1.76
CA TYR A 240 -15.41 3.29 2.27
C TYR A 240 -15.24 3.10 3.78
N PRO A 241 -16.32 3.17 4.56
CA PRO A 241 -16.25 2.88 5.99
C PRO A 241 -15.89 1.42 6.23
N ILE A 242 -15.05 1.18 7.23
CA ILE A 242 -14.70 -0.15 7.75
C ILE A 242 -15.26 -0.33 9.17
#